data_AF-A0A4Q5EWY8-F1
#
_entry.id   AF-A0A4Q5EWY8-F1
#
_cell.length_a   1.000
_cell.length_b   1.000
_cell.length_c   1.000
_cell.angle_alpha   90.00
_cell.angle_beta   90.00
_cell.angle_gamma   90.00
#
_symmetry.space_group_name_H-M   'P 1'
#
loop_
_entity.id
_entity.type
_entity.pdbx_description
1 polymer ?
#
loop_
_entity_poly.entity_id
_entity_poly.type
_entity_poly.pdbx_seq_one_letter_code
_entity_poly.pdbx_strand_id
1 'polypeptide(L)' 'MRNYILAENRPYTACPIWKKDLRKLMIDFCIPEPTIDQIISQAEQEAKPTETARQVYNRAWHKFRKHLLTN' A
#
# COMPACT_ATOMS: atom_id res chain seq x y z
N MET A 1 -11.00 4.31 -16.04
CA MET A 1 -11.31 3.89 -14.65
C MET A 1 -11.69 2.40 -14.48
N ARG A 2 -12.39 1.73 -15.43
CA ARG A 2 -12.77 0.30 -15.30
C ARG A 2 -11.60 -0.67 -15.03
N ASN A 3 -10.41 -0.42 -15.60
CA ASN A 3 -9.25 -1.30 -15.42
C ASN A 3 -8.64 -1.25 -14.01
N TYR A 4 -8.80 -0.15 -13.26
CA TYR A 4 -8.27 0.01 -11.90
C TYR A 4 -9.05 -0.86 -10.90
N ILE A 5 -10.37 -0.81 -10.95
CA ILE A 5 -11.27 -1.59 -10.07
C ILE A 5 -11.04 -3.11 -10.26
N LEU A 6 -10.73 -3.54 -11.48
CA LEU A 6 -10.43 -4.95 -11.78
C LEU A 6 -9.04 -5.39 -11.28
N ALA A 7 -8.08 -4.46 -11.16
CA ALA A 7 -6.74 -4.76 -10.69
C ALA A 7 -6.67 -4.82 -9.15
N GLU A 8 -7.50 -4.04 -8.47
CA GLU A 8 -7.61 -4.00 -7.01
C GLU A 8 -8.13 -5.30 -6.38
N ASN A 9 -8.98 -6.04 -7.10
CA ASN A 9 -9.55 -7.32 -6.65
C ASN A 9 -8.66 -8.53 -6.98
N ARG A 10 -7.52 -8.33 -7.65
CA ARG A 10 -6.55 -9.40 -7.91
C ARG A 10 -5.69 -9.65 -6.67
N PRO A 11 -5.09 -10.84 -6.54
CA PRO A 11 -4.05 -11.09 -5.54
C PRO A 11 -3.00 -9.99 -5.57
N TYR A 12 -2.61 -9.49 -4.40
CA TYR A 12 -1.66 -8.37 -4.29
C TYR A 12 -0.30 -8.68 -4.92
N THR A 13 0.08 -9.96 -4.98
CA THR A 13 1.30 -10.46 -5.60
C THR A 13 1.31 -10.30 -7.13
N ALA A 14 0.14 -10.33 -7.77
CA ALA A 14 -0.01 -10.20 -9.22
C ALA A 14 -0.28 -8.76 -9.67
N CYS A 15 -0.46 -7.82 -8.74
CA CYS A 15 -0.84 -6.44 -9.02
C CYS A 15 0.11 -5.47 -8.30
N PRO A 16 1.17 -4.98 -8.94
CA PRO A 16 2.09 -4.03 -8.30
C PRO A 16 1.53 -2.59 -8.23
N ILE A 17 0.35 -2.34 -8.81
CA ILE A 17 -0.23 -0.99 -8.94
C ILE A 17 -0.47 -0.36 -7.57
N TRP A 18 -1.00 -1.12 -6.61
CA TRP A 18 -1.28 -0.59 -5.27
C TRP A 18 -0.03 -0.05 -4.57
N LYS A 19 1.15 -0.68 -4.78
CA LYS A 19 2.42 -0.21 -4.21
C LYS A 19 2.83 1.12 -4.82
N LYS A 20 2.75 1.22 -6.15
CA LYS A 20 3.14 2.43 -6.89
C LYS A 20 2.27 3.62 -6.50
N ASP A 21 0.95 3.41 -6.43
CA ASP A 21 0.00 4.45 -6.08
C ASP A 21 0.23 4.92 -4.63
N LEU A 22 0.40 3.99 -3.69
CA LEU A 22 0.63 4.33 -2.29
C LEU A 22 1.99 5.00 -2.06
N ARG A 23 3.05 4.52 -2.72
CA ARG A 23 4.39 5.15 -2.65
C ARG A 23 4.36 6.57 -3.16
N LYS A 24 3.72 6.82 -4.32
CA LYS A 24 3.56 8.17 -4.87
C LYS A 24 2.85 9.09 -3.87
N LEU A 25 1.75 8.61 -3.30
CA LEU A 25 1.00 9.36 -2.30
C LEU A 25 1.86 9.69 -1.07
N MET A 26 2.63 8.75 -0.53
CA MET A 26 3.50 9.03 0.63
C MET A 26 4.63 10.01 0.29
N ILE A 27 5.18 9.96 -0.93
CA ILE A 27 6.17 10.94 -1.41
C ILE A 27 5.55 12.34 -1.49
N ASP A 28 4.31 12.47 -1.98
CA ASP A 28 3.60 13.76 -2.05
C ASP A 28 3.37 14.37 -0.64
N PHE A 29 3.36 13.53 0.40
CA PHE A 29 3.32 13.94 1.82
C PHE A 29 4.72 14.11 2.45
N CYS A 30 5.77 14.16 1.64
CA CYS A 30 7.16 14.31 2.08
C CYS A 30 7.64 13.22 3.06
N ILE A 31 7.06 12.02 3.01
CA ILE A 31 7.53 10.90 3.83
C ILE A 31 8.88 10.41 3.28
N PRO A 32 9.90 10.19 4.14
CA PRO A 32 11.17 9.63 3.71
C PRO A 32 11.02 8.25 3.06
N GLU A 33 11.71 8.00 1.94
CA GLU A 33 11.67 6.71 1.25
C GLU A 33 11.91 5.48 2.16
N PRO A 34 12.85 5.50 3.13
CA PRO A 34 13.04 4.36 4.04
C PRO A 34 11.78 4.04 4.85
N THR A 35 11.03 5.05 5.26
CA THR A 35 9.76 4.89 6.00
C THR A 35 8.66 4.33 5.09
N ILE A 36 8.60 4.80 3.84
CA ILE A 36 7.68 4.27 2.84
C ILE A 36 7.92 2.77 2.62
N ASP A 37 9.18 2.39 2.43
CA ASP A 37 9.56 0.99 2.21
C ASP A 37 9.28 0.11 3.43
N GLN A 38 9.45 0.66 4.64
CA GLN A 38 9.07 -0.04 5.86
C GLN A 38 7.55 -0.27 5.93
N ILE A 39 6.73 0.74 5.62
CA ILE A 39 5.27 0.62 5.63
C ILE A 39 4.79 -0.41 4.62
N ILE A 40 5.31 -0.37 3.38
CA ILE A 40 4.96 -1.32 2.33
C ILE A 40 5.38 -2.73 2.73
N SER A 41 6.64 -2.91 3.16
CA SER A 41 7.18 -4.23 3.54
C SER A 41 6.39 -4.86 4.68
N GLN A 42 6.03 -4.07 5.71
CA GLN A 42 5.19 -4.55 6.80
C GLN A 42 3.80 -4.98 6.32
N ALA A 43 3.19 -4.20 5.43
CA ALA A 43 1.87 -4.54 4.90
C ALA A 43 1.89 -5.84 4.07
N GLU A 44 2.98 -6.10 3.36
CA GLU A 44 3.18 -7.35 2.60
C GLU A 44 3.48 -8.55 3.49
N GLN A 45 4.31 -8.40 4.52
CA GLN A 45 4.60 -9.46 5.48
C GLN A 45 3.36 -9.89 6.27
N GLU A 46 2.47 -8.94 6.57
CA GLU A 46 1.20 -9.19 7.24
C GLU A 46 0.09 -9.70 6.30
N ALA A 47 0.31 -9.64 4.98
CA ALA A 47 -0.68 -10.06 3.99
C ALA A 47 -0.67 -11.58 3.80
N LYS A 48 -1.85 -12.18 3.78
CA LYS A 48 -2.00 -13.57 3.30
C LYS A 48 -1.89 -13.60 1.76
N PRO A 49 -1.35 -14.68 1.17
CA PRO A 49 -1.24 -14.82 -0.30
C PRO A 49 -2.57 -14.71 -1.06
N THR A 50 -3.69 -14.97 -0.37
CA THR A 50 -5.05 -14.88 -0.91
C THR A 50 -5.64 -13.47 -0.86
N GLU A 51 -4.98 -12.53 -0.18
CA GLU A 51 -5.46 -11.17 -0.06
C GLU A 51 -5.34 -10.42 -1.39
N THR A 52 -6.32 -9.54 -1.59
CA THR A 52 -6.37 -8.67 -2.75
C THR A 52 -5.46 -7.46 -2.58
N ALA A 53 -5.02 -6.87 -3.69
CA ALA A 53 -4.26 -5.63 -3.71
C ALA A 53 -4.93 -4.52 -2.88
N ARG A 54 -6.26 -4.42 -2.92
CA ARG A 54 -7.03 -3.45 -2.13
C ARG A 54 -6.92 -3.67 -0.62
N GLN A 55 -6.95 -4.92 -0.16
CA GLN A 55 -6.82 -5.24 1.26
C GLN A 55 -5.44 -4.83 1.79
N VAL A 56 -4.39 -5.17 1.05
CA VAL A 56 -3.01 -4.82 1.40
C VAL A 56 -2.81 -3.30 1.35
N TYR A 57 -3.36 -2.62 0.34
CA TYR A 57 -3.37 -1.15 0.26
C TYR A 57 -4.01 -0.52 1.50
N ASN A 58 -5.21 -0.96 1.89
CA ASN A 58 -5.93 -0.41 3.04
C ASN A 58 -5.17 -0.61 4.36
N ARG A 59 -4.47 -1.73 4.50
CA ARG A 59 -3.59 -2.00 5.65
C ARG A 59 -2.41 -1.03 5.67
N ALA A 60 -1.71 -0.90 4.55
CA ALA A 60 -0.58 0.02 4.43
C ALA A 60 -1.02 1.50 4.64
N TRP A 61 -2.20 1.87 4.15
CA TRP A 61 -2.82 3.17 4.37
C TRP A 61 -3.06 3.46 5.86
N HIS A 62 -3.55 2.49 6.63
CA HIS A 62 -3.70 2.66 8.08
C HIS A 62 -2.37 2.90 8.79
N LYS A 63 -1.31 2.17 8.40
CA LYS A 63 0.04 2.35 8.94
C LYS A 63 0.58 3.74 8.62
N PHE A 64 0.43 4.19 7.37
CA PHE A 64 0.78 5.55 6.95
C PHE A 64 0.02 6.61 7.75
N ARG A 65 -1.30 6.49 7.89
CA ARG A 65 -2.10 7.44 8.71
C ARG A 65 -1.64 7.46 10.17
N LYS A 66 -1.33 6.30 10.74
CA LYS A 66 -0.79 6.22 12.10
C LYS A 66 0.55 6.97 12.18
N HIS A 67 1.43 6.79 11.20
CA HIS A 67 2.70 7.50 11.13
C HIS A 67 2.50 9.04 11.10
N LEU A 68 1.56 9.53 10.28
CA LEU A 68 1.22 10.96 10.22
C LEU A 68 0.62 11.55 11.50
N LEU A 69 0.00 10.73 12.35
CA LEU A 69 -0.64 11.18 13.59
C LEU A 69 0.28 11.08 14.81
N THR A 70 1.42 10.41 14.68
CA THR A 70 2.37 10.17 15.78
C THR A 70 3.62 11.04 15.67
N ASN A 71 3.89 11.58 14.48
CA ASN A 71 4.94 12.57 14.19
C ASN A 71 4.31 13.93 13.93
#